data_AF-A0A4Y7SUM9-F1
#
_entry.id   AF-A0A4Y7SUM9-F1
#
_cell.length_a   1.000
_cell.length_b   1.000
_cell.length_c   1.000
_cell.angle_alpha   90.00
_cell.angle_beta   90.00
_cell.angle_gamma   90.00
#
_symmetry.space_group_name_H-M   'P 1'
#
loop_
_entity.id
_entity.type
_entity.pdbx_description
1 polymer ?
#
loop_
_entity_poly.entity_id
_entity_poly.type
_entity_poly.pdbx_seq_one_letter_code
_entity_poly.pdbx_strand_id
1 'polypeptide(L)'
;PLPSPPLSVLEDPILANTVHSHPELFKIVTPIKVDIFEDLLVSHPNRPFVDSVLCGLREGFWPFANIPDNYPIIHDASNPTPEVPAHAQFLQDQRDVELERGRYSEPFDKLLPGMYAMPLHAVPKDDGLSLRLVTNHSKGDYSLNSMVDKKAMGKVPLDNMRAFG
;
A
#
# COMPACT_ATOMS: atom_id res chain seq x y z
N PRO A 1 -11.97 10.31 -11.83
CA PRO A 1 -11.90 9.97 -10.38
C PRO A 1 -10.96 8.79 -10.19
N LEU A 2 -10.35 8.66 -9.01
CA LEU A 2 -9.63 7.44 -8.62
C LEU A 2 -10.64 6.31 -8.35
N PRO A 3 -10.25 5.04 -8.57
CA PRO A 3 -11.16 3.93 -8.37
C PRO A 3 -11.41 3.67 -6.88
N SER A 4 -12.62 3.26 -6.56
CA SER A 4 -12.92 2.58 -5.30
C SER A 4 -12.74 1.07 -5.48
N PRO A 5 -12.57 0.30 -4.37
CA PRO A 5 -12.64 -1.15 -4.44
C PRO A 5 -14.01 -1.59 -5.01
N PRO A 6 -14.07 -2.69 -5.78
CA PRO A 6 -15.35 -3.22 -6.26
C PRO A 6 -16.22 -3.70 -5.09
N LEU A 7 -17.54 -3.66 -5.25
CA LEU A 7 -18.49 -4.09 -4.20
C LEU A 7 -18.21 -5.50 -3.70
N SER A 8 -17.79 -6.42 -4.57
CA SER A 8 -17.43 -7.79 -4.19
C SER A 8 -16.29 -7.86 -3.17
N VAL A 9 -15.39 -6.87 -3.14
CA VAL A 9 -14.31 -6.78 -2.14
C VAL A 9 -14.80 -6.06 -0.88
N LEU A 10 -15.59 -4.99 -1.03
CA LEU A 10 -16.13 -4.24 0.11
C LEU A 10 -17.13 -5.05 0.95
N GLU A 11 -17.92 -5.89 0.29
CA GLU A 11 -18.95 -6.73 0.90
C GLU A 11 -18.43 -8.13 1.27
N ASP A 12 -17.15 -8.43 1.03
CA ASP A 12 -16.56 -9.69 1.46
C ASP A 12 -16.59 -9.76 3.00
N PRO A 13 -17.38 -10.66 3.60
CA PRO A 13 -17.59 -10.68 5.04
C PRO A 13 -16.33 -11.05 5.80
N ILE A 14 -15.39 -11.77 5.17
CA ILE A 14 -14.15 -12.18 5.80
C ILE A 14 -13.17 -11.00 5.84
N LEU A 15 -12.98 -10.32 4.71
CA LEU A 15 -12.10 -9.15 4.64
C LEU A 15 -12.62 -8.00 5.50
N ALA A 16 -13.93 -7.72 5.42
CA ALA A 16 -14.57 -6.69 6.23
C ALA A 16 -14.43 -6.98 7.73
N ASN A 17 -14.59 -8.25 8.14
CA ASN A 17 -14.40 -8.64 9.53
C ASN A 17 -12.96 -8.43 10.00
N THR A 18 -11.95 -8.78 9.19
CA THR A 18 -10.54 -8.53 9.53
C THR A 18 -10.27 -7.04 9.73
N VAL A 19 -10.70 -6.18 8.80
CA VAL A 19 -10.47 -4.73 8.89
C VAL A 19 -11.21 -4.12 10.08
N HIS A 20 -12.46 -4.51 10.32
CA HIS A 20 -13.27 -3.97 11.41
C HIS A 20 -12.81 -4.44 12.80
N SER A 21 -12.36 -5.69 12.92
CA SER A 21 -11.92 -6.26 14.20
C SER A 21 -10.50 -5.85 14.58
N HIS A 22 -9.71 -5.35 13.61
CA HIS A 22 -8.30 -4.98 13.80
C HIS A 22 -7.95 -3.58 13.26
N PRO A 23 -8.67 -2.51 13.64
CA PRO A 23 -8.39 -1.16 13.16
C PRO A 23 -6.97 -0.69 13.50
N GLU A 24 -6.37 -1.23 14.55
CA GLU A 24 -4.98 -0.96 14.95
C GLU A 24 -3.94 -1.42 13.92
N LEU A 25 -4.28 -2.41 13.07
CA LEU A 25 -3.39 -2.97 12.04
C LEU A 25 -3.47 -2.20 10.71
N PHE A 26 -4.54 -1.45 10.47
CA PHE A 26 -4.85 -0.82 9.18
C PHE A 26 -4.96 0.71 9.27
N LYS A 27 -4.06 1.34 10.02
CA LYS A 27 -4.06 2.80 10.19
C LYS A 27 -3.71 3.51 8.87
N ILE A 28 -4.54 4.47 8.47
CA ILE A 28 -4.23 5.39 7.37
C ILE A 28 -3.54 6.63 7.96
N VAL A 29 -2.21 6.68 7.84
CA VAL A 29 -1.41 7.81 8.29
C VAL A 29 -0.89 8.59 7.09
N THR A 30 -1.26 9.85 7.00
CA THR A 30 -0.81 10.78 5.96
C THR A 30 -0.26 12.06 6.57
N PRO A 31 0.86 12.62 6.05
CA PRO A 31 1.34 13.93 6.48
C PRO A 31 0.45 15.08 5.96
N ILE A 32 -0.49 14.79 5.07
CA ILE A 32 -1.39 15.79 4.49
C ILE A 32 -2.50 16.11 5.50
N LYS A 33 -2.69 17.40 5.80
CA LYS A 33 -3.84 17.88 6.58
C LYS A 33 -5.09 17.84 5.70
N VAL A 34 -5.77 16.69 5.70
CA VAL A 34 -6.84 16.41 4.73
C VAL A 34 -7.97 17.43 4.79
N ASP A 35 -8.37 17.89 5.98
CA ASP A 35 -9.43 18.89 6.14
C ASP A 35 -9.05 20.23 5.49
N ILE A 36 -7.80 20.68 5.66
CA ILE A 36 -7.31 21.90 5.01
C ILE A 36 -7.21 21.70 3.50
N PHE A 37 -6.77 20.52 3.05
CA PHE A 37 -6.68 20.20 1.63
C PHE A 37 -8.08 20.21 0.98
N GLU A 38 -9.10 19.71 1.67
CA GLU A 38 -10.50 19.76 1.26
C GLU A 38 -11.03 21.20 1.12
N ASP A 39 -10.79 22.03 2.14
CA ASP A 39 -11.20 23.44 2.16
C ASP A 39 -10.58 24.23 1.00
N LEU A 40 -9.29 24.01 0.74
CA LEU A 40 -8.57 24.66 -0.35
C LEU A 40 -9.11 24.27 -1.74
N LEU A 41 -9.78 23.13 -1.86
CA LEU A 41 -10.29 22.59 -3.11
C LEU A 41 -11.81 22.69 -3.26
N VAL A 42 -12.50 23.38 -2.33
CA VAL A 42 -13.97 23.51 -2.34
C VAL A 42 -14.52 23.99 -3.68
N SER A 43 -13.84 24.93 -4.34
CA SER A 43 -14.24 25.51 -5.62
C SER A 43 -13.60 24.83 -6.84
N HIS A 44 -12.92 23.69 -6.67
CA HIS A 44 -12.25 23.01 -7.76
C HIS A 44 -13.28 22.45 -8.77
N PRO A 45 -13.13 22.70 -10.09
CA PRO A 45 -14.14 22.32 -11.08
C PRO A 45 -14.31 20.81 -11.25
N ASN A 46 -13.26 20.03 -11.01
CA ASN A 46 -13.31 18.56 -11.04
C ASN A 46 -13.57 17.99 -9.64
N ARG A 47 -14.74 18.28 -9.06
CA ARG A 47 -15.13 17.76 -7.74
C ARG A 47 -15.09 16.24 -7.64
N PRO A 48 -15.58 15.45 -8.62
CA PRO A 48 -15.52 13.99 -8.52
C PRO A 48 -14.11 13.43 -8.34
N PHE A 49 -13.10 14.06 -8.97
CA PHE A 49 -11.71 13.66 -8.75
C PHE A 49 -11.20 14.07 -7.37
N VAL A 50 -11.47 15.31 -6.94
CA VAL A 50 -11.11 15.79 -5.59
C VAL A 50 -11.71 14.89 -4.51
N ASP A 51 -13.00 14.58 -4.60
CA ASP A 51 -13.70 13.72 -3.64
C ASP A 51 -13.06 12.33 -3.58
N SER A 52 -12.68 11.75 -4.72
CA SER A 52 -11.99 10.45 -4.75
C SER A 52 -10.58 10.50 -4.13
N VAL A 53 -9.86 11.61 -4.25
CA VAL A 53 -8.55 11.80 -3.60
C VAL A 53 -8.72 11.98 -2.09
N LEU A 54 -9.72 12.77 -1.66
CA LEU A 54 -10.04 12.96 -0.24
C LEU A 54 -10.42 11.64 0.42
N CYS A 55 -11.29 10.86 -0.21
CA CYS A 55 -11.62 9.49 0.21
C CYS A 55 -10.34 8.65 0.36
N GLY A 56 -9.47 8.62 -0.66
CA GLY A 56 -8.22 7.86 -0.60
C GLY A 56 -7.24 8.31 0.49
N LEU A 57 -7.19 9.60 0.81
CA LEU A 57 -6.35 10.14 1.89
C LEU A 57 -6.90 9.80 3.29
N ARG A 58 -8.20 9.57 3.43
CA ARG A 58 -8.85 9.22 4.71
C ARG A 58 -8.97 7.71 4.92
N GLU A 59 -9.27 6.98 3.86
CA GLU A 59 -9.69 5.57 3.89
C GLU A 59 -8.74 4.63 3.14
N GLY A 60 -7.78 5.17 2.38
CA GLY A 60 -6.80 4.41 1.59
C GLY A 60 -7.13 4.33 0.10
N PHE A 61 -6.10 4.11 -0.72
CA PHE A 61 -6.24 4.06 -2.19
C PHE A 61 -6.39 2.62 -2.70
N TRP A 62 -7.34 2.40 -3.61
CA TRP A 62 -7.46 1.12 -4.30
C TRP A 62 -6.46 1.01 -5.47
N PRO A 63 -5.63 -0.04 -5.53
CA PRO A 63 -4.56 -0.16 -6.53
C PRO A 63 -5.04 -0.73 -7.88
N PHE A 64 -6.33 -0.60 -8.23
CA PHE A 64 -6.92 -1.24 -9.41
C PHE A 64 -6.76 -2.78 -9.42
N ALA A 65 -6.79 -3.39 -8.24
CA ALA A 65 -6.69 -4.84 -8.13
C ALA A 65 -7.99 -5.53 -8.56
N ASN A 66 -7.84 -6.66 -9.25
CA ASN A 66 -8.87 -7.65 -9.49
C ASN A 66 -8.35 -8.98 -8.94
N ILE A 67 -8.90 -9.43 -7.82
CA ILE A 67 -8.43 -10.60 -7.07
C ILE A 67 -8.96 -11.86 -7.75
N PRO A 68 -8.12 -12.74 -8.31
CA PRO A 68 -8.59 -13.98 -8.93
C PRO A 68 -9.10 -14.98 -7.89
N ASP A 69 -10.12 -15.76 -8.23
CA ASP A 69 -10.75 -16.75 -7.31
C ASP A 69 -9.78 -17.79 -6.74
N ASN A 70 -8.66 -18.06 -7.43
CA ASN A 70 -7.66 -19.04 -7.01
C ASN A 70 -6.61 -18.47 -6.04
N TYR A 71 -6.70 -17.18 -5.69
CA TYR A 71 -5.78 -16.59 -4.72
C TYR A 71 -6.14 -17.04 -3.29
N PRO A 72 -5.15 -17.41 -2.47
CA PRO A 72 -5.41 -17.85 -1.11
C PRO A 72 -5.89 -16.66 -0.26
N ILE A 73 -6.64 -16.95 0.78
CA ILE A 73 -7.10 -15.89 1.68
C ILE A 73 -5.98 -15.30 2.55
N ILE A 74 -4.91 -16.06 2.76
CA ILE A 74 -3.69 -15.65 3.46
C ILE A 74 -2.50 -16.14 2.64
N HIS A 75 -1.50 -15.29 2.44
CA HIS A 75 -0.25 -15.70 1.79
C HIS A 75 0.97 -15.15 2.52
N ASP A 76 1.91 -16.02 2.88
CA ASP A 76 3.20 -15.62 3.44
C ASP A 76 4.33 -16.03 2.48
N ALA A 77 4.91 -15.03 1.83
CA ALA A 77 6.11 -15.13 1.00
C ALA A 77 7.26 -14.32 1.60
N SER A 78 7.25 -14.08 2.91
CA SER A 78 8.33 -13.39 3.61
C SER A 78 9.67 -14.13 3.44
N ASN A 79 10.75 -13.35 3.39
CA ASN A 79 12.10 -13.92 3.38
C ASN A 79 12.55 -14.19 4.82
N PRO A 80 13.46 -15.15 5.04
CA PRO A 80 14.20 -15.22 6.29
C PRO A 80 15.01 -13.93 6.52
N THR A 81 15.44 -13.73 7.76
CA THR A 81 16.35 -12.64 8.11
C THR A 81 17.60 -12.66 7.21
N PRO A 82 18.04 -11.50 6.66
CA PRO A 82 19.23 -11.45 5.84
C PRO A 82 20.47 -12.01 6.55
N GLU A 83 21.28 -12.80 5.84
CA GLU A 83 22.54 -13.34 6.37
C GLU A 83 23.57 -12.25 6.65
N VAL A 84 23.57 -11.18 5.86
CA VAL A 84 24.47 -10.03 6.04
C VAL A 84 23.94 -9.15 7.18
N PRO A 85 24.67 -9.01 8.31
CA PRO A 85 24.17 -8.29 9.49
C PRO A 85 23.80 -6.83 9.19
N ALA A 86 24.57 -6.15 8.34
CA ALA A 86 24.29 -4.77 7.94
C ALA A 86 22.95 -4.64 7.19
N HIS A 87 22.55 -5.65 6.41
CA HIS A 87 21.26 -5.66 5.72
C HIS A 87 20.13 -5.88 6.72
N ALA A 88 20.30 -6.81 7.66
CA ALA A 88 19.32 -7.06 8.71
C ALA A 88 19.11 -5.82 9.59
N GLN A 89 20.19 -5.15 10.01
CA GLN A 89 20.12 -3.92 10.78
C GLN A 89 19.41 -2.80 10.00
N PHE A 90 19.77 -2.60 8.73
CA PHE A 90 19.11 -1.61 7.89
C PHE A 90 17.59 -1.83 7.80
N LEU A 91 17.13 -3.07 7.63
CA LEU A 91 15.70 -3.38 7.61
C LEU A 91 15.01 -3.07 8.95
N GLN A 92 15.69 -3.36 10.07
CA GLN A 92 15.19 -3.02 11.41
C GLN A 92 15.09 -1.51 11.60
N ASP A 93 16.12 -0.76 11.21
CA ASP A 93 16.12 0.70 11.31
C ASP A 93 14.98 1.32 10.48
N GLN A 94 14.75 0.82 9.26
CA GLN A 94 13.62 1.27 8.43
C GLN A 94 12.27 0.95 9.08
N ARG A 95 12.11 -0.26 9.64
CA ARG A 95 10.90 -0.64 10.39
C ARG A 95 10.67 0.33 11.55
N ASP A 96 11.69 0.61 12.34
CA ASP A 96 11.56 1.43 13.55
C ASP A 96 11.16 2.87 13.22
N VAL A 97 11.67 3.44 12.12
CA VAL A 97 11.23 4.75 11.62
C VAL A 97 9.76 4.75 11.22
N GLU A 98 9.27 3.70 10.55
CA GLU A 98 7.86 3.61 10.13
C GLU A 98 6.92 3.32 11.31
N LEU A 99 7.38 2.58 12.34
CA LEU A 99 6.70 2.40 13.63
C LEU A 99 6.59 3.71 14.41
N GLU A 100 7.69 4.46 14.54
CA GLU A 100 7.71 5.77 15.23
C GLU A 100 6.73 6.76 14.58
N ARG A 101 6.60 6.68 13.25
CA ARG A 101 5.65 7.48 12.47
C ARG A 101 4.21 6.96 12.52
N GLY A 102 3.96 5.83 13.18
CA GLY A 102 2.65 5.19 13.29
C GLY A 102 2.10 4.63 11.97
N ARG A 103 2.95 4.53 10.93
CA ARG A 103 2.55 4.02 9.61
C ARG A 103 2.52 2.50 9.58
N TYR A 104 3.39 1.86 10.37
CA TYR A 104 3.31 0.43 10.65
C TYR A 104 2.56 0.21 11.97
N SER A 105 1.84 -0.91 12.04
CA SER A 105 1.26 -1.38 13.29
C SER A 105 2.33 -2.03 14.17
N GLU A 106 2.01 -2.19 15.46
CA GLU A 106 2.77 -3.07 16.34
C GLU A 106 2.85 -4.49 15.77
N PRO A 107 3.90 -5.26 16.12
CA PRO A 107 4.05 -6.63 15.65
C PRO A 107 2.91 -7.52 16.13
N PHE A 108 2.56 -8.52 15.31
CA PHE A 108 1.52 -9.50 15.60
C PHE A 108 1.94 -10.88 15.07
N ASP A 109 1.42 -11.95 15.69
CA ASP A 109 1.99 -13.30 15.55
C ASP A 109 1.62 -14.01 14.25
N LYS A 110 0.46 -13.71 13.67
CA LYS A 110 -0.10 -14.45 12.53
C LYS A 110 -0.84 -13.52 11.58
N LEU A 111 -0.62 -13.73 10.29
CA LEU A 111 -1.43 -13.12 9.24
C LEU A 111 -2.92 -13.46 9.43
N LEU A 112 -3.76 -12.46 9.25
CA LEU A 112 -5.21 -12.57 9.28
C LEU A 112 -5.77 -12.73 7.85
N PRO A 113 -7.00 -13.24 7.69
CA PRO A 113 -7.64 -13.33 6.39
C PRO A 113 -7.61 -11.99 5.63
N GLY A 114 -7.16 -12.04 4.37
CA GLY A 114 -6.90 -10.87 3.52
C GLY A 114 -5.46 -10.38 3.52
N MET A 115 -4.60 -10.86 4.43
CA MET A 115 -3.23 -10.39 4.56
C MET A 115 -2.24 -11.20 3.74
N TYR A 116 -1.34 -10.46 3.09
CA TYR A 116 -0.27 -10.99 2.26
C TYR A 116 1.08 -10.42 2.76
N ALA A 117 1.99 -11.28 3.17
CA ALA A 117 3.37 -10.89 3.46
C ALA A 117 4.23 -11.13 2.22
N MET A 118 4.72 -10.03 1.63
CA MET A 118 5.60 -10.08 0.45
C MET A 118 7.06 -9.92 0.87
N PRO A 119 8.02 -10.48 0.12
CA PRO A 119 9.42 -10.47 0.52
C PRO A 119 10.01 -9.05 0.51
N LEU A 120 10.76 -8.73 1.57
CA LEU A 120 11.54 -7.50 1.69
C LEU A 120 13.00 -7.77 1.34
N HIS A 121 13.63 -6.79 0.69
CA HIS A 121 15.04 -6.82 0.34
C HIS A 121 15.72 -5.51 0.72
N ALA A 122 16.91 -5.61 1.33
CA ALA A 122 17.86 -4.52 1.40
C ALA A 122 18.78 -4.62 0.18
N VAL A 123 18.64 -3.68 -0.76
CA VAL A 123 19.37 -3.68 -2.03
C VAL A 123 20.37 -2.51 -2.03
N PRO A 124 21.61 -2.71 -2.49
CA PRO A 124 22.55 -1.61 -2.69
C PRO A 124 21.98 -0.50 -3.61
N LYS A 125 22.33 0.74 -3.29
CA LYS A 125 22.20 1.92 -4.16
C LYS A 125 23.47 2.78 -4.03
N ASP A 126 23.58 3.82 -4.86
CA ASP A 126 24.71 4.76 -4.84
C ASP A 126 26.07 4.04 -4.89
N ASP A 127 26.24 3.14 -5.87
CA ASP A 127 27.43 2.29 -6.04
C ASP A 127 27.80 1.43 -4.82
N GLY A 128 26.83 1.12 -3.96
CA GLY A 128 27.01 0.30 -2.77
C GLY A 128 27.33 1.09 -1.50
N LEU A 129 27.32 2.43 -1.57
CA LEU A 129 27.53 3.30 -0.41
C LEU A 129 26.34 3.31 0.55
N SER A 130 25.14 2.95 0.07
CA SER A 130 23.97 2.88 0.93
C SER A 130 22.97 1.81 0.47
N LEU A 131 21.98 1.53 1.31
CA LEU A 131 20.94 0.54 1.06
C LEU A 131 19.59 1.23 0.78
N ARG A 132 18.72 0.51 0.08
CA ARG A 132 17.29 0.82 -0.07
C ARG A 132 16.45 -0.40 0.28
N LEU A 133 15.31 -0.15 0.90
CA LEU A 133 14.27 -1.14 1.12
C LEU A 133 13.49 -1.34 -0.18
N VAL A 134 13.27 -2.60 -0.57
CA VAL A 134 12.43 -2.98 -1.71
C VAL A 134 11.47 -4.08 -1.26
N THR A 135 10.17 -3.83 -1.40
CA THR A 135 9.14 -4.87 -1.26
C THR A 135 8.87 -5.49 -2.62
N ASN A 136 9.10 -6.81 -2.74
CA ASN A 136 8.91 -7.52 -4.00
C ASN A 136 7.47 -8.00 -4.17
N HIS A 137 6.59 -7.09 -4.57
CA HIS A 137 5.18 -7.37 -4.85
C HIS A 137 4.95 -8.21 -6.13
N SER A 138 6.00 -8.57 -6.87
CA SER A 138 5.94 -9.41 -8.07
C SER A 138 6.40 -10.85 -7.82
N LYS A 139 6.71 -11.23 -6.58
CA LYS A 139 7.22 -12.56 -6.25
C LYS A 139 6.11 -13.61 -6.24
N GLY A 140 6.36 -14.74 -6.91
CA GLY A 140 5.57 -15.96 -6.80
C GLY A 140 4.26 -15.93 -7.60
N ASP A 141 3.51 -17.03 -7.52
CA ASP A 141 2.25 -17.22 -8.27
C ASP A 141 1.10 -16.36 -7.72
N TYR A 142 1.19 -15.97 -6.45
CA TYR A 142 0.20 -15.15 -5.73
C TYR A 142 0.69 -13.70 -5.54
N SER A 143 1.44 -13.16 -6.50
CA SER A 143 2.01 -11.82 -6.40
C SER A 143 0.92 -10.73 -6.40
N LEU A 144 1.07 -9.68 -5.60
CA LEU A 144 0.09 -8.59 -5.57
C LEU A 144 0.05 -7.82 -6.90
N ASN A 145 1.19 -7.67 -7.56
CA ASN A 145 1.28 -6.96 -8.84
C ASN A 145 0.59 -7.70 -10.00
N SER A 146 0.31 -9.01 -9.89
CA SER A 146 -0.51 -9.72 -10.88
C SER A 146 -2.01 -9.47 -10.71
N MET A 147 -2.47 -8.99 -9.55
CA MET A 147 -3.86 -8.59 -9.36
C MET A 147 -4.17 -7.24 -10.04
N VAL A 148 -3.17 -6.38 -10.23
CA VAL A 148 -3.38 -5.02 -10.74
C VAL A 148 -3.73 -5.04 -12.23
N ASP A 149 -4.89 -4.49 -12.58
CA ASP A 149 -5.28 -4.34 -13.98
C ASP A 149 -4.49 -3.20 -14.64
N LYS A 150 -3.42 -3.59 -15.34
CA LYS A 150 -2.54 -2.68 -16.08
C LYS A 150 -3.23 -1.96 -17.23
N LYS A 151 -4.38 -2.44 -17.71
CA LYS A 151 -5.16 -1.76 -18.74
C LYS A 151 -6.06 -0.68 -18.13
N ALA A 152 -6.55 -0.92 -16.92
CA ALA A 152 -7.34 0.06 -16.16
C ALA A 152 -6.48 1.18 -15.56
N MET A 153 -5.21 0.90 -15.25
CA MET A 153 -4.26 1.94 -14.88
C MET A 153 -4.03 2.88 -16.07
N GLY A 154 -4.60 4.09 -16.00
CA GLY A 154 -4.37 5.13 -17.00
C GLY A 154 -2.88 5.39 -17.18
N LYS A 155 -2.44 5.59 -18.42
CA LYS A 155 -1.08 6.07 -18.71
C LYS A 155 -1.01 7.56 -18.33
N VAL A 156 -0.84 7.85 -17.05
CA VAL A 156 -0.51 9.21 -16.60
C VAL A 156 1.01 9.31 -16.68
N PRO A 157 1.59 10.05 -17.63
CA PRO A 157 3.02 10.29 -17.62
C PRO A 157 3.34 11.11 -16.36
N LEU A 158 3.96 10.48 -15.37
CA LEU A 158 4.29 11.09 -14.08
C LEU A 158 5.37 12.18 -14.18
N ASP A 159 6.05 12.27 -15.32
CA ASP A 159 7.20 13.17 -15.57
C ASP A 159 6.83 14.54 -16.14
N ASN A 160 5.55 14.84 -16.37
CA ASN A 160 5.16 16.11 -16.98
C ASN A 160 3.90 16.69 -16.34
N MET A 161 4.11 17.43 -15.24
CA MET A 161 3.16 18.44 -14.73
C MET A 161 2.75 19.50 -15.79
N ARG A 162 3.36 19.49 -16.99
CA ARG A 162 3.01 20.36 -18.11
C ARG A 162 1.67 20.01 -18.78
N ALA A 163 1.08 18.84 -18.51
CA ALA A 163 -0.18 18.42 -19.12
C ALA A 163 -1.44 18.93 -18.40
N PHE A 164 -1.28 19.59 -17.25
CA PHE A 164 -2.37 20.25 -16.52
C PHE A 164 -2.16 21.78 -16.58
N GLY A 165 -2.47 22.35 -17.75
CA GLY A 165 -2.48 23.78 -18.01
C GLY A 165 -3.55 24.10 -19.04
#